data_AF-A0A971BE56-F1
#
_entry.id   AF-A0A971BE56-F1
#
_cell.length_a   1.000
_cell.length_b   1.000
_cell.length_c   1.000
_cell.angle_alpha   90.00
_cell.angle_beta   90.00
_cell.angle_gamma   90.00
#
_symmetry.space_group_name_H-M   'P 1'
#
loop_
_entity.id
_entity.type
_entity.pdbx_description
1 polymer ?
#
loop_
_entity_poly.entity_id
_entity_poly.type
_entity_poly.pdbx_seq_one_letter_code
_entity_poly.pdbx_strand_id
1 'polypeptide(L)' 'MSAYYAGPNPPDAAELRVLGALIEKRRTTPDAYPLSVNSLRLACNQSTNRDPVVDYDEHTVLDALERLGRRGWTRL' A
#
# COMPACT_ATOMS: atom_id res chain seq x y z
N MET A 1 -12.24 16.30 29.72
CA MET A 1 -10.89 16.35 29.10
C MET A 1 -10.84 15.19 28.12
N SER A 2 -10.81 15.50 26.83
CA SER A 2 -11.20 14.62 25.73
C SER A 2 -10.26 13.41 25.54
N ALA A 3 -10.74 12.21 25.82
CA ALA A 3 -10.20 10.99 25.23
C ALA A 3 -10.64 10.96 23.75
N TYR A 4 -9.96 11.77 22.93
CA TYR A 4 -10.17 11.80 21.48
C TYR A 4 -9.87 10.40 20.91
N TYR A 5 -10.93 9.67 20.53
CA TYR A 5 -10.93 8.62 19.51
C TYR A 5 -9.59 7.91 19.28
N ALA A 6 -9.28 6.90 20.09
CA ALA A 6 -8.28 5.90 19.70
C ALA A 6 -8.89 5.00 18.61
N GLY A 7 -9.10 5.57 17.42
CA GLY A 7 -9.26 4.78 16.20
C GLY A 7 -8.00 3.94 15.96
N PRO A 8 -8.03 2.96 15.05
CA PRO A 8 -6.82 2.21 14.70
C PRO A 8 -5.69 3.18 14.37
N ASN A 9 -4.48 2.93 14.90
CA ASN A 9 -3.29 3.75 14.60
C ASN A 9 -3.23 4.05 13.11
N PRO A 10 -3.00 5.29 12.67
CA PRO A 10 -2.98 5.62 11.26
C PRO A 10 -2.00 4.72 10.50
N PRO A 11 -2.28 4.38 9.23
CA PRO A 11 -1.35 3.63 8.40
C PRO A 11 -0.02 4.41 8.25
N ASP A 12 1.09 3.70 8.25
CA ASP A 12 2.40 4.33 8.00
C ASP A 12 2.64 4.64 6.51
N ALA A 13 3.81 5.21 6.20
CA ALA A 13 4.15 5.60 4.84
C ALA A 13 4.16 4.43 3.85
N ALA A 14 4.59 3.23 4.27
CA ALA A 14 4.61 2.05 3.41
C ALA A 14 3.20 1.52 3.18
N GLU A 15 2.36 1.46 4.22
CA GLU A 15 0.94 1.10 4.11
C GLU A 15 0.19 2.05 3.16
N LEU A 16 0.39 3.36 3.31
CA LEU A 16 -0.21 4.37 2.43
C LEU A 16 0.26 4.22 0.99
N ARG A 17 1.55 3.95 0.77
CA ARG A 17 2.12 3.72 -0.56
C ARG A 17 1.52 2.49 -1.23
N VAL A 18 1.48 1.37 -0.51
CA VAL A 18 0.93 0.09 -0.99
C VAL A 18 -0.55 0.25 -1.33
N LEU A 19 -1.34 0.86 -0.44
CA LEU A 19 -2.75 1.12 -0.68
C LEU A 19 -2.96 2.03 -1.89
N GLY A 20 -2.17 3.10 -2.00
CA GLY A 20 -2.23 4.02 -3.14
C GLY A 20 -1.91 3.34 -4.47
N ALA A 21 -0.86 2.52 -4.51
CA ALA A 21 -0.50 1.72 -5.69
C ALA A 21 -1.62 0.73 -6.07
N LEU A 22 -2.23 0.06 -5.08
CA LEU A 22 -3.36 -0.84 -5.30
C LEU A 22 -4.60 -0.11 -5.85
N ILE A 23 -4.88 1.11 -5.40
CA ILE A 23 -6.01 1.91 -5.90
C ILE A 23 -5.73 2.40 -7.33
N GLU A 24 -4.55 2.95 -7.56
CA GLU A 24 -4.14 3.49 -8.85
C GLU A 24 -4.18 2.42 -9.94
N LYS A 25 -3.50 1.30 -9.71
CA LYS A 25 -3.34 0.29 -10.76
C LYS A 25 -4.65 -0.47 -11.01
N ARG A 26 -5.57 -0.56 -10.02
CA ARG A 26 -6.90 -1.18 -10.23
C ARG A 26 -7.71 -0.39 -11.25
N ARG A 27 -7.53 0.93 -11.27
CA ARG A 27 -8.22 1.84 -12.20
C ARG A 27 -7.49 1.98 -13.52
N THR A 28 -6.16 2.05 -13.50
CA THR A 28 -5.35 2.40 -14.68
C THR A 28 -4.85 1.19 -15.47
N THR A 29 -4.70 0.03 -14.82
CA THR A 29 -4.21 -1.22 -15.44
C THR A 29 -5.04 -2.42 -14.96
N PRO A 30 -6.36 -2.45 -15.21
CA PRO A 30 -7.25 -3.47 -14.65
C PRO A 30 -6.92 -4.90 -15.11
N ASP A 31 -6.35 -5.07 -16.31
CA ASP A 31 -5.99 -6.39 -16.84
C ASP A 31 -4.82 -7.05 -16.07
N ALA A 32 -4.03 -6.25 -15.36
CA ALA A 32 -2.94 -6.74 -14.51
C ALA A 32 -3.41 -7.06 -13.08
N TYR A 33 -4.71 -6.90 -12.77
CA TYR A 33 -5.24 -7.17 -11.44
C TYR A 33 -5.80 -8.58 -11.28
N PRO A 34 -5.60 -9.22 -10.10
CA PRO A 34 -4.84 -8.73 -8.94
C PRO A 34 -3.32 -8.72 -9.18
N LEU A 35 -2.62 -7.75 -8.57
CA LEU A 35 -1.17 -7.64 -8.70
C LEU A 35 -0.46 -8.75 -7.92
N SER A 36 0.62 -9.29 -8.51
CA SER A 36 1.62 -10.05 -7.75
C SER A 36 2.38 -9.13 -6.78
N VAL A 37 3.03 -9.71 -5.76
CA VAL A 37 3.85 -8.96 -4.80
C VAL A 37 4.96 -8.17 -5.49
N ASN A 38 5.67 -8.79 -6.44
CA ASN A 38 6.72 -8.11 -7.20
C ASN A 38 6.15 -6.99 -8.08
N SER A 39 5.00 -7.19 -8.73
CA SER A 39 4.32 -6.14 -9.51
C SER A 39 3.91 -4.96 -8.62
N LEU A 40 3.44 -5.23 -7.40
CA LEU A 40 3.08 -4.21 -6.41
C LEU A 40 4.31 -3.45 -5.90
N ARG A 41 5.43 -4.14 -5.65
CA ARG A 41 6.71 -3.51 -5.30
C ARG A 41 7.20 -2.57 -6.39
N LEU A 42 7.19 -3.03 -7.65
CA LEU A 42 7.52 -2.19 -8.80
C LEU A 42 6.58 -0.97 -8.90
N ALA A 43 5.30 -1.14 -8.61
CA ALA A 43 4.34 -0.02 -8.56
C ALA A 43 4.64 0.96 -7.42
N CYS A 44 5.06 0.49 -6.25
CA CYS A 44 5.42 1.34 -5.11
C CYS A 44 6.66 2.20 -5.39
N ASN A 45 7.63 1.64 -6.11
CA ASN A 45 8.94 2.23 -6.40
C ASN A 45 8.99 2.98 -7.76
N GLN A 46 7.85 3.23 -8.42
CA GLN A 46 7.85 3.99 -9.67
C GLN A 46 8.47 5.38 -9.47
N SER A 47 9.31 5.81 -10.42
CA SER A 47 9.90 7.15 -10.40
C SER A 47 8.92 8.25 -10.82
N THR A 48 7.78 7.88 -11.38
CA THR A 48 6.71 8.78 -11.80
C THR A 48 5.47 8.59 -10.94
N ASN A 49 4.69 9.66 -10.75
CA ASN A 49 3.48 9.66 -9.93
C ASN A 49 3.69 9.16 -8.49
N ARG A 50 4.90 9.36 -7.94
CA ARG A 50 5.28 9.07 -6.56
C ARG A 50 6.01 10.26 -5.96
N ASP A 51 5.58 10.65 -4.77
CA ASP A 51 6.27 11.63 -3.95
C ASP A 51 6.17 11.20 -2.47
N PRO A 52 7.29 10.87 -1.79
CA PRO A 52 8.64 10.75 -2.36
C PRO A 52 8.79 9.49 -3.24
N VAL A 53 9.79 9.48 -4.12
CA VAL A 53 10.27 8.24 -4.73
C VAL A 53 10.93 7.39 -3.64
N VAL A 54 10.66 6.08 -3.64
CA VAL A 54 11.15 5.14 -2.63
C VAL A 54 11.77 3.92 -3.31
N ASP A 55 12.51 3.13 -2.54
CA ASP A 55 13.03 1.84 -2.98
C ASP A 55 12.72 0.78 -1.92
N TYR A 56 11.45 0.36 -1.86
CA TYR A 56 11.03 -0.72 -0.96
C TYR A 56 11.46 -2.08 -1.51
N ASP A 57 11.93 -2.94 -0.63
CA ASP A 57 12.14 -4.35 -0.91
C ASP A 57 10.81 -5.14 -0.83
N GLU A 58 10.86 -6.41 -1.18
CA GLU A 58 9.68 -7.27 -1.19
C GLU A 58 9.12 -7.48 0.22
N HIS A 59 9.98 -7.64 1.22
CA HIS A 59 9.61 -7.81 2.62
C HIS A 59 8.81 -6.60 3.14
N THR A 60 9.27 -5.39 2.89
CA THR A 60 8.58 -4.15 3.29
C THR A 60 7.18 -4.06 2.70
N VAL A 61 7.01 -4.44 1.42
CA VAL A 61 5.72 -4.42 0.74
C VAL A 61 4.79 -5.50 1.27
N LEU A 62 5.30 -6.72 1.53
CA LEU A 62 4.54 -7.80 2.14
C LEU A 62 4.06 -7.43 3.55
N ASP A 63 4.95 -6.95 4.42
CA ASP A 63 4.62 -6.54 5.79
C ASP A 63 3.56 -5.43 5.82
N ALA A 64 3.67 -4.46 4.91
CA ALA A 64 2.65 -3.41 4.76
C ALA A 64 1.32 -3.98 4.27
N LEU A 65 1.34 -4.89 3.29
CA LEU A 65 0.14 -5.52 2.75
C LEU A 65 -0.58 -6.39 3.78
N GLU A 66 0.18 -7.12 4.62
CA GLU A 66 -0.38 -7.89 5.74
C GLU A 66 -1.02 -6.99 6.80
N ARG A 67 -0.38 -5.87 7.17
CA ARG A 67 -0.96 -4.91 8.13
C ARG A 67 -2.24 -4.28 7.58
N LEU A 68 -2.27 -3.93 6.29
CA LEU A 68 -3.48 -3.48 5.61
C LEU A 68 -4.57 -4.57 5.59
N GLY A 69 -4.18 -5.84 5.47
CA GLY A 69 -5.08 -6.99 5.57
C GLY A 69 -5.68 -7.12 6.97
N ARG A 70 -4.87 -6.98 8.02
CA ARG A 70 -5.33 -6.96 9.42
C ARG A 70 -6.30 -5.81 9.72
N ARG A 71 -6.20 -4.70 8.98
CA ARG A 71 -7.15 -3.57 9.03
C ARG A 71 -8.43 -3.81 8.23
N GLY A 72 -8.50 -4.86 7.41
CA GLY A 72 -9.62 -5.16 6.52
C GLY A 72 -9.67 -4.28 5.27
N TRP A 73 -8.57 -3.60 4.91
CA TRP A 73 -8.52 -2.70 3.76
C TRP A 73 -8.05 -3.40 2.48
N THR A 74 -7.31 -4.48 2.62
CA THR A 74 -6.86 -5.35 1.54
C THR A 74 -7.20 -6.80 1.86
N ARG A 75 -7.13 -7.66 0.84
CA ARG A 75 -7.22 -9.11 0.98
C ARG A 75 -6.07 -9.73 0.21
N LEU A 76 -5.28 -10.56 0.89
CA LEU A 76 -4.32 -11.48 0.28
C LEU A 76 -5.07 -12.64 -0.37
#